data_AF-A0A5Y3WB63-F1
#
_entry.id   AF-A0A5Y3WB63-F1
#
_cell.length_a   1.000
_cell.length_b   1.000
_cell.length_c   1.000
_cell.angle_alpha   90.00
_cell.angle_beta   90.00
_cell.angle_gamma   90.00
#
_symmetry.space_group_name_H-M   'P 1'
#
loop_
_entity.id
_entity.type
_entity.pdbx_description
1 polymer ?
#
loop_
_entity_poly.entity_id
_entity_poly.type
_entity_poly.pdbx_seq_one_letter_code
_entity_poly.pdbx_strand_id
1 'polypeptide(L)'
;MTGAWEIDENMKVCELPPGVAEVFAEVFTDVTKPLIGAKYLPVLYVGKQIVSGCNYMFICKQVLSTAHADTHVVKMVIYKPAAGKAEIVSIEQLV
;
A
#
# COMPACT_ATOMS: atom_id res chain seq x y z
N MET A 1 7.96 -23.52 -18.83
CA MET A 1 7.12 -22.39 -19.25
C MET A 1 6.46 -21.84 -18.00
N THR A 2 6.83 -20.64 -17.55
CA THR A 2 6.08 -19.96 -16.48
C THR A 2 5.09 -19.01 -17.13
N GLY A 3 3.80 -19.27 -16.95
CA GLY A 3 2.72 -18.34 -17.31
C GLY A 3 2.54 -17.25 -16.24
N ALA A 4 3.64 -16.81 -15.64
CA ALA A 4 3.63 -15.80 -14.60
C ALA A 4 3.49 -14.41 -15.22
N TRP A 5 2.86 -13.50 -14.47
CA TRP A 5 2.75 -12.10 -14.88
C TRP A 5 4.11 -11.41 -14.81
N GLU A 6 4.44 -10.65 -15.84
CA GLU A 6 5.54 -9.68 -15.81
C GLU A 6 5.00 -8.36 -15.25
N ILE A 7 5.54 -7.92 -14.10
CA ILE A 7 5.09 -6.71 -13.42
C ILE A 7 5.80 -5.50 -14.03
N ASP A 8 5.04 -4.49 -14.45
CA ASP A 8 5.61 -3.24 -14.96
C ASP A 8 6.48 -2.55 -13.89
N GLU A 9 7.76 -2.40 -14.19
CA GLU A 9 8.71 -1.75 -13.29
C GLU A 9 8.41 -0.25 -13.12
N ASN A 10 7.73 0.37 -14.09
CA ASN A 10 7.51 1.81 -14.19
C ASN A 10 6.22 2.29 -13.51
N MET A 11 5.57 1.45 -12.70
CA MET A 11 4.41 1.86 -11.92
C MET A 11 4.72 3.12 -11.10
N LYS A 12 3.78 4.08 -11.14
CA LYS A 12 3.92 5.38 -10.47
C LYS A 12 3.03 5.44 -9.24
N VAL A 13 3.36 6.38 -8.35
CA VAL A 13 2.49 6.70 -7.20
C VAL A 13 1.13 7.16 -7.72
N CYS A 14 0.05 6.66 -7.12
CA CYS A 14 -1.30 7.11 -7.46
C CYS A 14 -1.56 8.55 -6.99
N GLU A 15 -2.37 9.26 -7.75
CA GLU A 15 -2.99 10.50 -7.28
C GLU A 15 -4.11 10.18 -6.29
N LEU A 16 -4.14 10.91 -5.17
CA LEU A 16 -5.16 10.76 -4.15
C LEU A 16 -6.23 11.85 -4.30
N PRO A 17 -7.53 11.55 -4.08
CA PRO A 17 -8.55 12.58 -3.98
C PRO A 17 -8.18 13.63 -2.91
N PRO A 18 -8.51 14.92 -3.07
CA PRO A 18 -8.03 15.99 -2.17
C PRO A 18 -8.20 15.70 -0.67
N GLY A 19 -9.40 15.28 -0.24
CA GLY A 19 -9.66 14.96 1.17
C GLY A 19 -9.02 13.67 1.69
N VAL A 20 -8.48 12.82 0.81
CA VAL A 20 -7.68 11.65 1.19
C VAL A 20 -6.20 12.01 1.21
N ALA A 21 -5.74 12.80 0.23
CA ALA A 21 -4.35 13.24 0.10
C ALA A 21 -3.84 13.94 1.37
N GLU A 22 -4.63 14.86 1.91
CA GLU A 22 -4.36 15.60 3.15
C GLU A 22 -4.14 14.68 4.36
N VAL A 23 -4.77 13.51 4.34
CA VAL A 23 -4.71 12.54 5.45
C VAL A 23 -3.63 11.49 5.22
N PHE A 24 -3.34 11.11 3.97
CA PHE A 24 -2.64 9.86 3.68
C PHE A 24 -1.18 9.96 3.23
N ALA A 25 -0.71 11.11 2.73
CA ALA A 25 0.67 11.18 2.22
C ALA A 25 1.71 10.85 3.31
N GLU A 26 1.59 11.45 4.49
CA GLU A 26 2.47 11.20 5.63
C GLU A 26 2.13 9.86 6.31
N VAL A 27 0.84 9.59 6.49
CA VAL A 27 0.36 8.37 7.17
C VAL A 27 0.84 7.10 6.47
N PHE A 28 0.79 7.03 5.13
CA PHE A 28 1.28 5.86 4.39
C PHE A 28 2.76 5.61 4.66
N THR A 29 3.57 6.68 4.63
CA THR A 29 5.00 6.59 4.91
C THR A 29 5.24 6.13 6.35
N ASP A 30 4.51 6.68 7.31
CA ASP A 30 4.65 6.36 8.72
C ASP A 30 4.29 4.91 9.06
N VAL A 31 3.24 4.36 8.44
CA VAL A 31 2.83 2.97 8.70
C VAL A 31 3.68 1.95 7.94
N THR A 32 4.31 2.33 6.83
CA THR A 32 5.16 1.42 6.04
C THR A 32 6.63 1.46 6.44
N LYS A 33 7.14 2.60 6.97
CA LYS A 33 8.53 2.75 7.44
C LYS A 33 9.00 1.68 8.45
N PRO A 34 8.17 1.19 9.38
CA PRO A 34 8.56 0.12 10.30
C PRO A 34 8.65 -1.27 9.65
N LEU A 35 8.11 -1.44 8.44
CA LEU A 35 8.13 -2.73 7.74
C LEU A 35 9.54 -3.00 7.18
N ILE A 36 10.29 -3.86 7.86
CA ILE A 36 11.61 -4.30 7.42
C ILE A 36 11.43 -5.43 6.40
N GLY A 37 12.28 -5.47 5.37
CA GLY A 37 12.33 -6.55 4.40
C GLY A 37 11.55 -6.33 3.11
N ALA A 38 10.80 -5.23 2.99
CA ALA A 38 10.15 -4.83 1.74
C ALA A 38 9.94 -3.31 1.66
N LYS A 39 9.91 -2.77 0.44
CA LYS A 39 9.47 -1.41 0.14
C LYS A 39 8.11 -1.46 -0.55
N TYR A 40 7.27 -0.46 -0.30
CA TYR A 40 5.93 -0.36 -0.84
C TYR A 40 5.74 0.98 -1.55
N LEU A 41 5.15 0.94 -2.74
CA LEU A 41 4.75 2.11 -3.52
C LEU A 41 3.24 2.02 -3.77
N PRO A 42 2.41 2.96 -3.28
CA PRO A 42 0.96 2.91 -3.53
C PRO A 42 0.69 3.34 -4.98
N VAL A 43 0.21 2.42 -5.81
CA VAL A 43 0.01 2.61 -7.26
C VAL A 43 -1.45 2.82 -7.64
N LEU A 44 -2.39 2.48 -6.75
CA LEU A 44 -3.81 2.76 -6.90
C LEU A 44 -4.47 2.92 -5.53
N TYR A 45 -5.22 4.00 -5.33
CA TYR A 45 -6.19 4.10 -4.25
C TYR A 45 -7.51 3.47 -4.72
N VAL A 46 -7.97 2.42 -4.02
CA VAL A 46 -9.18 1.69 -4.38
C VAL A 46 -10.42 2.34 -3.77
N GLY A 47 -10.31 2.82 -2.52
CA GLY A 47 -11.43 3.43 -1.81
C GLY A 47 -11.29 3.35 -0.31
N LYS A 48 -12.36 3.79 0.38
CA LYS A 48 -12.47 3.74 1.84
C LYS A 48 -13.75 3.07 2.30
N GLN A 49 -13.69 2.51 3.50
CA GLN A 49 -14.83 1.95 4.22
C GLN A 49 -14.95 2.66 5.56
N ILE A 50 -16.12 3.20 5.87
CA ILE A 50 -16.42 3.86 7.14
C ILE A 50 -16.74 2.79 8.19
N VAL A 51 -16.07 2.88 9.34
CA VAL A 51 -16.25 2.02 10.53
C VAL A 51 -16.18 2.92 11.78
N SER A 52 -15.63 2.45 12.92
CA SER A 52 -15.22 3.31 14.04
C SER A 52 -13.96 4.15 13.74
N GLY A 53 -13.91 4.74 12.55
CA GLY A 53 -12.73 5.22 11.86
C GLY A 53 -12.90 5.00 10.35
N CYS A 54 -11.80 4.84 9.62
CA CYS A 54 -11.86 4.52 8.19
C CYS A 54 -10.77 3.49 7.83
N ASN A 55 -11.16 2.46 7.09
CA ASN A 55 -10.22 1.63 6.35
C ASN A 55 -9.99 2.26 4.97
N TYR A 56 -8.74 2.29 4.52
CA TYR A 56 -8.33 2.77 3.22
C TYR A 56 -7.60 1.65 2.51
N MET A 57 -8.01 1.37 1.27
CA MET A 57 -7.46 0.28 0.48
C MET A 57 -6.59 0.82 -0.65
N PHE A 58 -5.40 0.25 -0.76
CA PHE A 58 -4.43 0.55 -1.80
C PHE A 58 -4.02 -0.73 -2.53
N ILE A 59 -3.74 -0.59 -3.82
CA ILE A 59 -2.85 -1.54 -4.51
C ILE A 59 -1.46 -0.93 -4.47
N CYS A 60 -0.49 -1.74 -4.05
CA CYS A 60 0.90 -1.33 -3.92
C CYS A 60 1.81 -2.22 -4.76
N LYS A 61 2.82 -1.62 -5.40
CA LYS A 61 4.01 -2.36 -5.83
C LYS A 61 4.85 -2.63 -4.58
N GLN A 62 5.16 -3.89 -4.33
CA GLN A 62 6.06 -4.34 -3.27
C GLN A 62 7.38 -4.78 -3.91
N VAL A 63 8.50 -4.37 -3.34
CA VAL A 63 9.84 -4.86 -3.71
C VAL A 63 10.49 -5.42 -2.48
N LEU A 64 10.79 -6.72 -2.49
CA LEU A 64 11.43 -7.39 -1.35
C LEU A 64 12.91 -7.00 -1.26
N SER A 65 13.43 -6.86 -0.04
CA SER A 65 14.83 -6.57 0.23
C SER A 65 15.71 -7.83 0.20
N THR A 66 15.48 -8.74 -0.75
CA THR A 66 16.26 -9.97 -0.96
C THR A 66 17.36 -9.73 -2.00
N ALA A 67 18.26 -10.70 -2.18
CA ALA A 67 19.31 -10.63 -3.21
C ALA A 67 18.74 -10.54 -4.64
N HIS A 68 17.53 -11.06 -4.87
CA HIS A 68 16.85 -11.05 -6.16
C HIS A 68 15.92 -9.85 -6.36
N ALA A 69 15.61 -9.11 -5.28
CA ALA A 69 14.71 -7.96 -5.30
C ALA A 69 13.33 -8.27 -5.91
N ASP A 70 12.76 -9.43 -5.56
CA ASP A 70 11.49 -9.90 -6.10
C ASP A 70 10.39 -8.84 -5.94
N THR A 71 9.66 -8.60 -7.02
CA THR A 71 8.58 -7.62 -7.07
C THR A 71 7.24 -8.34 -7.06
N HIS A 72 6.29 -7.80 -6.29
CA HIS A 72 4.91 -8.26 -6.20
C HIS A 72 3.94 -7.10 -6.32
N VAL A 73 2.70 -7.39 -6.69
CA VAL A 73 1.59 -6.46 -6.50
C VAL A 73 0.76 -6.93 -5.32
N VAL A 74 0.53 -6.05 -4.35
CA VAL A 74 -0.19 -6.39 -3.12
C VAL A 74 -1.38 -5.47 -2.90
N LYS A 75 -2.46 -6.00 -2.35
CA LYS A 75 -3.54 -5.23 -1.73
C LYS A 75 -3.13 -4.90 -0.30
N MET A 76 -3.07 -3.62 0.04
CA MET A 76 -2.78 -3.13 1.38
C MET A 76 -4.01 -2.41 1.95
N VAL A 77 -4.37 -2.71 3.20
CA VAL A 77 -5.42 -1.99 3.92
C VAL A 77 -4.80 -1.28 5.11
N ILE A 78 -5.02 0.02 5.20
CA ILE A 78 -4.59 0.87 6.31
C ILE A 78 -5.83 1.33 7.06
N TYR A 79 -5.88 1.09 8.35
CA TYR A 79 -6.91 1.60 9.24
C TYR A 79 -6.44 2.91 9.88
N LYS A 80 -7.28 3.94 9.79
CA LYS A 80 -7.12 5.21 10.51
C LYS A 80 -8.28 5.38 11.49
N PRO A 81 -8.03 5.35 12.81
CA PRO A 81 -9.05 5.68 13.79
C PRO A 81 -9.32 7.19 13.81
N ALA A 82 -10.50 7.57 14.32
CA ALA A 82 -10.89 8.97 14.50
C ALA A 82 -9.90 9.75 15.41
N ALA A 83 -9.36 9.07 16.43
CA ALA A 83 -8.28 9.56 17.27
C ALA A 83 -7.20 8.48 17.41
N GLY A 84 -5.93 8.86 17.32
CA GLY A 84 -4.80 7.93 17.40
C GLY A 84 -4.09 7.68 16.07
N LYS A 85 -3.12 6.77 16.10
CA LYS A 85 -2.24 6.44 14.96
C LYS A 85 -2.92 5.47 14.00
N ALA A 86 -2.57 5.58 12.72
CA ALA A 86 -2.98 4.60 11.73
C ALA A 86 -2.13 3.33 11.84
N GLU A 87 -2.66 2.22 11.31
CA GLU A 87 -1.96 0.95 11.28
C GLU A 87 -2.31 0.15 10.01
N ILE A 88 -1.43 -0.75 9.62
CA ILE A 88 -1.69 -1.68 8.52
C ILE A 88 -2.50 -2.85 9.09
N VAL A 89 -3.66 -3.10 8.49
CA VAL A 89 -4.56 -4.19 8.87
C VAL A 89 -4.24 -5.47 8.09
N SER A 90 -3.92 -5.33 6.81
CA SER A 90 -3.65 -6.48 5.94
C SER A 90 -2.76 -6.11 4.76
N ILE A 91 -1.94 -7.08 4.35
CA ILE A 91 -1.19 -7.08 3.08
C ILE A 91 -1.44 -8.44 2.43
N GLU A 92 -2.01 -8.45 1.23
CA GLU A 92 -2.33 -9.66 0.48
C GLU A 92 -1.72 -9.59 -0.92
N GLN A 93 -0.92 -10.58 -1.30
CA GLN A 93 -0.34 -10.65 -2.64
C GLN A 93 -1.40 -10.96 -3.69
N LEU A 94 -1.37 -10.23 -4.80
CA LEU A 94 -2.24 -10.42 -5.96
C LEU A 94 -1.52 -11.16 -7.08
N VAL A 95 -0.27 -10.74 -7.38
CA VAL A 95 0.66 -11.39 -8.32
C VAL A 95 2.08 -11.30 -7.78
#